data_AF-K9V8F9-F1
#
_entry.id   AF-K9V8F9-F1
#
_cell.length_a   1.000
_cell.length_b   1.000
_cell.length_c   1.000
_cell.angle_alpha   90.00
_cell.angle_beta   90.00
_cell.angle_gamma   90.00
#
_symmetry.space_group_name_H-M   'P 1'
#
loop_
_entity.id
_entity.type
_entity.pdbx_description
1 polymer ?
#
loop_
_entity_poly.entity_id
_entity_poly.type
_entity_poly.pdbx_seq_one_letter_code
_entity_poly.pdbx_strand_id
1 'polypeptide(L)'
;MARTRRSGFLRDFQDFALKGNVVDLAVGVVIGAAFGKIVTSLVENIVMPFVDPLLKVFGSDWRNIAFNATKFDPATKAPLDGVRLGLFLGSIVDFAIIALVLFIAIQAIQKMKRKEEVEAAEAPPEPTVLAQERLTGAIEHLTRTIESRQA
;
A
#
# COMPACT_ATOMS: atom_id res chain seq x y z
N MET A 1 23.99 -41.10 28.08
CA MET A 1 24.55 -39.80 27.66
C MET A 1 23.67 -39.23 26.55
N ALA A 2 22.70 -38.36 26.88
CA ALA A 2 21.93 -37.62 25.88
C ALA A 2 22.42 -36.17 25.86
N ARG A 3 22.95 -35.76 24.71
CA ARG A 3 23.61 -34.47 24.50
C ARG A 3 22.53 -33.37 24.44
N THR A 4 22.34 -32.63 25.53
CA THR A 4 21.51 -31.41 25.55
C THR A 4 22.05 -30.43 24.51
N ARG A 5 21.42 -30.38 23.34
CA ARG A 5 21.63 -29.27 22.40
C ARG A 5 21.07 -28.03 23.06
N ARG A 6 21.94 -27.15 23.57
CA ARG A 6 21.57 -25.76 23.85
C ARG A 6 21.03 -25.17 22.54
N SER A 7 19.72 -25.08 22.37
CA SER A 7 19.13 -24.12 21.46
C SER A 7 19.40 -22.76 22.09
N GLY A 8 20.41 -22.07 21.59
CA GLY A 8 20.66 -20.69 21.99
C GLY A 8 19.53 -19.82 21.46
N PHE A 9 19.24 -18.73 22.16
CA PHE A 9 18.28 -17.68 21.76
C PHE A 9 18.36 -17.33 20.26
N LEU A 10 19.55 -17.35 19.66
CA LEU A 10 19.78 -17.12 18.24
C LEU A 10 19.09 -18.15 17.31
N ARG A 11 19.05 -19.44 17.69
CA ARG A 11 18.35 -20.47 16.93
C ARG A 11 16.84 -20.34 17.07
N ASP A 12 16.36 -20.06 18.28
CA ASP A 12 14.93 -19.87 18.53
C ASP A 12 14.41 -18.58 17.86
N PHE A 13 15.26 -17.54 17.80
CA PHE A 13 14.98 -16.31 17.06
C PHE A 13 15.00 -16.54 15.54
N GLN A 14 15.94 -17.32 15.02
CA GLN A 14 15.96 -17.70 13.60
C GLN A 14 14.70 -18.50 13.24
N ASP A 15 14.31 -19.48 14.05
CA ASP A 15 13.10 -20.29 13.82
C ASP A 15 11.81 -19.45 13.95
N PHE A 16 11.81 -18.38 14.77
CA PHE A 16 10.73 -17.41 14.84
C PHE A 16 10.69 -16.47 13.63
N ALA A 17 11.84 -15.93 13.23
CA ALA A 17 11.96 -14.97 12.14
C ALA A 17 11.70 -15.61 10.77
N LEU A 18 11.99 -16.90 10.61
CA LEU A 18 11.74 -17.67 9.38
C LEU A 18 10.29 -18.16 9.25
N LYS A 19 9.41 -17.84 10.20
CA LYS A 19 7.97 -18.09 10.01
C LYS A 19 7.47 -17.23 8.84
N GLY A 20 6.90 -17.87 7.81
CA GLY A 20 6.46 -17.20 6.58
C GLY A 20 5.63 -15.94 6.81
N ASN A 21 4.69 -15.97 7.76
CA ASN A 21 3.86 -14.81 8.10
C ASN A 21 4.64 -13.58 8.62
N VAL A 22 5.81 -13.77 9.25
CA VAL A 22 6.67 -12.68 9.74
C VAL A 22 7.56 -12.15 8.63
N VAL A 23 8.09 -13.04 7.79
CA VAL A 23 8.91 -12.66 6.62
C VAL A 23 8.09 -11.86 5.61
N ASP A 24 6.89 -12.33 5.27
CA ASP A 24 6.01 -11.65 4.31
C ASP A 24 5.56 -10.27 4.83
N LEU A 25 5.28 -10.17 6.13
CA LEU A 25 4.97 -8.90 6.77
C LEU A 25 6.18 -7.95 6.76
N ALA A 26 7.39 -8.45 7.07
CA ALA A 26 8.60 -7.64 7.04
C ALA A 26 8.91 -7.12 5.62
N VAL A 27 8.77 -7.98 4.61
CA VAL A 27 8.95 -7.61 3.20
C VAL A 27 7.89 -6.57 2.79
N GLY A 28 6.63 -6.78 3.16
CA GLY A 28 5.54 -5.84 2.88
C GLY A 28 5.78 -4.44 3.47
N VAL A 29 6.28 -4.35 4.71
CA VAL A 29 6.61 -3.07 5.36
C VAL A 29 7.78 -2.37 4.68
N VAL A 30 8.86 -3.11 4.37
CA VAL A 30 10.06 -2.54 3.71
C VAL A 30 9.72 -2.04 2.31
N ILE A 31 9.01 -2.85 1.52
CA ILE A 31 8.56 -2.46 0.18
C ILE A 31 7.59 -1.28 0.27
N GLY A 32 6.64 -1.31 1.21
CA GLY A 32 5.69 -0.21 1.43
C GLY A 32 6.40 1.12 1.74
N ALA A 33 7.40 1.10 2.63
CA ALA A 33 8.18 2.28 2.97
C ALA A 33 9.01 2.81 1.78
N ALA A 34 9.62 1.92 0.99
CA ALA A 34 10.36 2.30 -0.20
C ALA A 34 9.44 2.85 -1.31
N PHE A 35 8.30 2.19 -1.52
CA PHE A 35 7.29 2.60 -2.50
C PHE A 35 6.69 3.96 -2.15
N GLY A 36 6.43 4.22 -0.87
CA GLY A 36 6.00 5.54 -0.39
C GLY A 36 6.95 6.65 -0.82
N LYS A 37 8.27 6.46 -0.69
CA LYS A 37 9.27 7.44 -1.15
C LYS A 37 9.24 7.66 -2.66
N ILE A 38 9.03 6.61 -3.45
CA ILE A 38 8.93 6.72 -4.91
C ILE A 38 7.70 7.56 -5.28
N VAL A 39 6.57 7.31 -4.63
CA VAL A 39 5.33 8.07 -4.86
C VAL A 39 5.49 9.53 -4.43
N THR A 40 6.07 9.79 -3.25
CA THR A 40 6.36 11.15 -2.80
C THR A 40 7.26 11.88 -3.80
N SER A 41 8.34 11.25 -4.26
CA SER A 41 9.23 11.83 -5.28
C SER A 41 8.51 12.10 -6.61
N LEU A 42 7.64 11.20 -7.05
CA LEU A 42 6.83 11.40 -8.25
C LEU A 42 5.93 12.61 -8.12
N VAL A 43 5.28 12.77 -6.96
CA VAL A 43 4.39 13.91 -6.73
C VAL A 43 5.18 15.20 -6.64
N GLU A 44 6.24 15.25 -5.83
CA GLU A 44 7.05 16.45 -5.63
C GLU A 44 7.78 16.91 -6.90
N ASN A 45 8.28 15.98 -7.71
CA ASN A 45 9.14 16.31 -8.85
C ASN A 45 8.41 16.33 -10.19
N ILE A 46 7.30 15.59 -10.33
CA ILE A 46 6.57 15.51 -11.61
C ILE A 46 5.22 16.20 -11.49
N VAL A 47 4.43 15.90 -10.46
CA VAL A 47 3.05 16.41 -10.37
C VAL A 47 3.03 17.88 -9.92
N MET A 48 3.78 18.22 -8.87
CA MET A 48 3.82 19.57 -8.30
C MET A 48 4.20 20.64 -9.33
N PRO A 49 5.19 20.47 -10.22
CA PRO A 49 5.46 21.47 -11.27
C PRO A 49 4.28 21.78 -12.20
N PHE A 50 3.37 20.83 -12.43
CA PHE A 50 2.15 21.06 -13.23
C PHE A 50 0.99 21.63 -12.41
N VAL A 51 0.93 21.31 -11.11
CA VAL A 51 -0.14 21.74 -10.20
C VAL A 51 0.17 23.10 -9.55
N ASP A 52 1.44 23.41 -9.30
CA ASP A 52 1.93 24.66 -8.70
C ASP A 52 1.46 25.91 -9.44
N PRO A 53 1.49 25.98 -10.78
CA PRO A 53 0.92 27.12 -11.51
C PRO A 53 -0.58 27.31 -11.24
N LEU A 54 -1.33 26.22 -11.12
CA LEU A 54 -2.76 26.25 -10.80
C LEU A 54 -3.01 26.70 -9.36
N LEU A 55 -2.17 26.24 -8.43
CA LEU A 55 -2.23 26.65 -7.02
C LEU A 55 -1.81 28.11 -6.83
N LYS A 56 -0.89 28.63 -7.65
CA LYS A 56 -0.49 30.06 -7.65
C LYS A 56 -1.64 31.00 -8.02
N VAL A 57 -2.66 30.52 -8.75
CA VAL A 57 -3.89 31.30 -9.02
C VAL A 57 -4.66 31.61 -7.73
N PHE A 58 -4.52 30.78 -6.69
CA PHE A 58 -5.12 31.00 -5.37
C PHE A 58 -4.28 31.91 -4.44
N GLY A 59 -3.16 32.44 -4.93
CA GLY A 59 -2.26 33.38 -4.24
C GLY A 59 -0.87 32.79 -4.04
N SER A 60 0.19 33.45 -4.50
CA SER A 60 1.53 32.81 -4.62
C SER A 60 2.24 32.47 -3.30
N ASP A 61 1.77 32.98 -2.16
CA ASP A 61 2.42 32.84 -0.85
C ASP A 61 1.56 32.09 0.20
N TRP A 62 0.54 31.35 -0.23
CA TRP A 62 -0.37 30.63 0.69
C TRP A 62 0.35 29.62 1.62
N ARG A 63 1.47 29.04 1.16
CA ARG A 63 2.32 28.12 1.94
C ARG A 63 3.20 28.82 2.98
N ASN A 64 3.42 30.13 2.82
CA ASN A 64 4.28 30.93 3.71
C ASN A 64 3.50 31.72 4.77
N ILE A 65 2.17 31.52 4.85
CA ILE A 65 1.34 32.16 5.88
C ILE A 65 1.78 31.66 7.26
N ALA A 66 2.18 32.58 8.13
CA ALA A 66 2.45 32.28 9.53
C ALA A 66 1.79 33.29 10.46
N PHE A 67 1.35 32.79 11.62
CA PHE A 67 0.87 33.62 12.71
C PHE A 67 2.02 33.92 13.69
N ASN A 68 2.14 35.19 14.07
CA ASN A 68 3.15 35.70 15.02
C ASN A 68 4.61 35.51 14.57
N ALA A 69 4.86 35.57 13.26
CA ALA A 69 6.21 35.52 12.71
C ALA A 69 6.85 36.91 12.75
N THR A 70 7.92 37.05 13.53
CA THR A 70 8.69 38.31 13.69
C THR A 70 9.94 38.35 12.82
N LYS A 71 10.36 37.20 12.28
CA LYS A 71 11.53 37.05 11.40
C LYS A 71 11.15 36.25 10.17
N PHE A 72 11.51 36.75 9.01
CA PHE A 72 11.35 36.08 7.73
C PHE A 72 12.70 35.96 7.04
N ASP A 73 12.90 34.85 6.33
CA ASP A 73 14.12 34.60 5.58
C ASP A 73 14.11 35.52 4.34
N PRO A 74 15.13 36.36 4.14
CA PRO A 74 15.19 37.24 2.97
C PRO A 74 15.29 36.47 1.64
N ALA A 75 15.76 35.22 1.64
CA ALA A 75 15.90 34.41 0.42
C ALA A 75 14.63 33.61 0.08
N THR A 76 13.97 33.04 1.09
CA THR A 76 12.84 32.12 0.88
C THR A 76 11.49 32.72 1.27
N LYS A 77 11.48 33.92 1.88
CA LYS A 77 10.32 34.53 2.55
C LYS A 77 9.64 33.60 3.56
N ALA A 78 10.33 32.55 3.98
CA ALA A 78 9.82 31.61 4.94
C ALA A 78 9.88 32.24 6.35
N PRO A 79 8.82 32.11 7.16
CA PRO A 79 8.82 32.58 8.53
C PRO A 79 9.83 31.76 9.38
N LEU A 80 10.88 32.39 9.91
CA LEU A 80 11.89 31.74 10.77
C LEU A 80 11.33 31.41 12.16
N ASP A 81 10.43 32.26 12.65
CA ASP A 81 9.75 32.12 13.94
C ASP A 81 8.23 32.17 13.72
N GLY A 82 7.44 31.66 14.68
CA GLY A 82 5.97 31.66 14.64
C GLY A 82 5.33 30.38 14.11
N VAL A 83 3.99 30.30 14.20
CA VAL A 83 3.23 29.10 13.80
C VAL A 83 3.02 29.11 12.29
N ARG A 84 3.67 28.18 11.58
CA ARG A 84 3.65 28.03 10.12
C ARG A 84 2.38 27.34 9.63
N LEU A 85 1.23 28.02 9.73
CA LEU A 85 -0.06 27.48 9.27
C LEU A 85 -0.07 27.15 7.76
N GLY A 86 0.60 27.95 6.94
CA GLY A 86 0.71 27.73 5.50
C GLY A 86 1.46 26.44 5.15
N LEU A 87 2.50 26.09 5.92
CA LEU A 87 3.25 24.85 5.70
C LEU A 87 2.42 23.62 6.08
N PHE A 88 1.67 23.73 7.18
CA PHE A 88 0.74 22.67 7.59
C PHE A 88 -0.37 22.46 6.55
N LEU A 89 -1.02 23.54 6.11
CA LEU A 89 -2.04 23.45 5.07
C LEU A 89 -1.45 22.93 3.74
N GLY A 90 -0.22 23.31 3.42
CA GLY A 90 0.56 22.76 2.31
C GLY A 90 0.69 21.23 2.39
N SER A 91 1.09 20.71 3.55
CA SER A 91 1.21 19.26 3.76
C SER A 91 -0.12 18.50 3.61
N ILE A 92 -1.25 19.11 3.97
CA ILE A 92 -2.58 18.54 3.75
C ILE A 92 -2.89 18.44 2.25
N VAL A 93 -2.59 19.50 1.49
CA VAL A 93 -2.78 19.52 0.04
C VAL A 93 -1.86 18.49 -0.63
N ASP A 94 -0.59 18.43 -0.24
CA ASP A 94 0.38 17.46 -0.78
C ASP A 94 -0.10 16.02 -0.51
N PHE A 95 -0.59 15.74 0.69
CA PHE A 95 -1.18 14.44 1.03
C PHE A 95 -2.41 14.12 0.18
N ALA A 96 -3.30 15.10 -0.05
CA ALA A 96 -4.47 14.92 -0.91
C ALA A 96 -4.06 14.63 -2.37
N ILE A 97 -3.03 15.30 -2.89
CA ILE A 97 -2.49 15.04 -4.23
C ILE A 97 -1.88 13.64 -4.30
N ILE A 98 -1.06 13.24 -3.31
CA ILE A 98 -0.49 11.88 -3.24
C ILE A 98 -1.59 10.82 -3.24
N ALA A 99 -2.63 11.01 -2.42
CA ALA A 99 -3.76 10.10 -2.36
C ALA A 99 -4.50 10.00 -3.70
N LEU A 100 -4.72 11.13 -4.39
CA LEU A 100 -5.36 11.17 -5.71
C LEU A 100 -4.53 10.44 -6.77
N VAL A 101 -3.22 10.68 -6.80
CA VAL A 101 -2.30 10.03 -7.74
C VAL A 101 -2.23 8.52 -7.50
N LEU A 102 -2.14 8.10 -6.23
CA LEU A 102 -2.20 6.68 -5.86
C LEU A 102 -3.52 6.04 -6.28
N PHE A 103 -4.64 6.73 -6.06
CA PHE A 103 -5.95 6.23 -6.47
C PHE A 103 -6.01 6.00 -7.98
N ILE A 104 -5.56 6.97 -8.79
CA ILE A 104 -5.52 6.83 -10.26
C ILE A 104 -4.59 5.69 -10.67
N ALA A 105 -3.41 5.57 -10.06
CA ALA A 105 -2.44 4.52 -10.36
C ALA A 105 -3.00 3.12 -10.05
N ILE A 106 -3.61 2.94 -8.88
CA ILE A 106 -4.24 1.67 -8.48
C ILE A 106 -5.42 1.36 -9.41
N GLN A 107 -6.25 2.35 -9.73
CA GLN A 107 -7.38 2.17 -10.65
C GLN A 107 -6.91 1.78 -12.06
N ALA A 108 -5.81 2.34 -12.55
CA ALA A 108 -5.21 1.96 -13.82
C ALA A 108 -4.76 0.48 -13.81
N ILE A 109 -4.05 0.07 -12.75
CA ILE A 109 -3.62 -1.33 -12.58
C ILE A 109 -4.82 -2.26 -12.45
N GLN A 110 -5.85 -1.90 -11.68
CA GLN A 110 -7.07 -2.69 -11.54
C GLN A 110 -7.81 -2.82 -12.88
N LYS A 111 -7.87 -1.76 -13.69
CA LYS A 111 -8.46 -1.81 -15.04
C LYS A 111 -7.66 -2.75 -15.97
N MET A 112 -6.33 -2.75 -15.87
CA MET A 112 -5.48 -3.65 -16.66
C MET A 112 -5.62 -5.10 -16.21
N LYS A 113 -5.55 -5.36 -14.89
CA LYS A 113 -5.76 -6.69 -14.32
C LYS A 113 -7.15 -7.25 -14.62
N ARG A 114 -8.20 -6.42 -14.57
CA ARG A 114 -9.55 -6.84 -14.95
C ARG A 114 -9.66 -7.18 -16.43
N LYS A 115 -8.79 -6.62 -17.28
CA LYS A 115 -8.71 -6.99 -18.70
C LYS A 115 -8.01 -8.35 -18.87
N GLU A 116 -6.93 -8.59 -18.14
CA GLU A 116 -6.25 -9.89 -18.10
C GLU A 116 -7.12 -10.99 -17.47
N GLU A 117 -7.91 -10.69 -16.45
CA GLU A 117 -8.78 -11.67 -15.77
C GLU A 117 -9.99 -12.05 -16.65
N VAL A 118 -10.47 -11.13 -17.51
CA VAL A 118 -11.48 -11.44 -18.53
C VAL A 118 -10.90 -12.30 -19.66
N GLU A 119 -9.63 -12.10 -20.03
CA GLU A 119 -8.91 -12.96 -20.99
C GLU A 119 -8.58 -14.34 -20.38
N ALA A 120 -8.27 -14.40 -19.08
CA ALA A 120 -8.02 -15.63 -18.34
C ALA A 120 -9.31 -16.41 -18.02
N ALA A 121 -10.46 -15.75 -17.93
CA ALA A 121 -11.76 -16.40 -17.80
C ALA A 121 -12.22 -17.10 -19.10
N GLU A 122 -11.63 -16.76 -20.25
CA GLU A 122 -11.79 -17.51 -21.51
C GLU A 122 -10.81 -18.69 -21.62
N ALA A 123 -9.76 -18.72 -20.78
CA ALA A 123 -8.91 -19.90 -20.64
C ALA A 123 -9.60 -20.95 -19.75
N PRO A 124 -9.47 -22.26 -20.06
CA PRO A 124 -10.04 -23.32 -19.22
C PRO A 124 -9.56 -23.14 -17.77
N PRO A 125 -10.45 -23.28 -16.77
CA PRO A 125 -10.11 -23.02 -15.37
C PRO A 125 -8.90 -23.86 -14.93
N GLU A 126 -8.04 -23.24 -14.10
CA GLU A 126 -6.85 -23.89 -13.56
C GLU A 126 -7.19 -25.27 -12.95
N PRO A 127 -6.31 -26.28 -13.13
CA PRO A 127 -6.58 -27.65 -12.69
C PRO A 127 -6.84 -27.77 -11.18
N THR A 128 -6.37 -26.81 -10.38
CA THR A 128 -6.61 -26.70 -8.93
C THR A 128 -8.05 -26.31 -8.59
N VAL A 129 -8.62 -25.34 -9.32
CA VAL A 129 -10.01 -24.89 -9.15
C VAL A 129 -10.97 -25.99 -9.59
N LEU A 130 -10.70 -26.65 -10.71
CA LEU A 130 -11.45 -27.83 -11.16
C LEU A 130 -11.38 -29.00 -10.18
N ALA A 131 -10.24 -29.21 -9.53
CA ALA A 131 -10.10 -30.24 -8.50
C ALA A 131 -10.97 -29.89 -7.27
N GLN A 132 -10.99 -28.64 -6.84
CA GLN A 132 -11.83 -28.17 -5.74
C GLN A 132 -13.32 -28.30 -6.05
N GLU A 133 -13.77 -27.92 -7.25
CA GLU A 133 -15.16 -28.11 -7.67
C GLU A 133 -15.58 -29.58 -7.68
N ARG A 134 -14.70 -30.48 -8.14
CA ARG A 134 -14.94 -31.94 -8.11
C ARG A 134 -14.99 -32.50 -6.69
N LEU A 135 -14.13 -32.02 -5.79
CA LEU A 135 -14.13 -32.41 -4.38
C LEU A 135 -15.42 -31.97 -3.68
N THR A 136 -15.85 -30.72 -3.89
CA THR A 136 -17.10 -30.20 -3.33
C THR A 136 -18.31 -30.97 -3.87
N GLY A 137 -18.36 -31.20 -5.20
CA GLY A 137 -19.42 -32.01 -5.81
C GLY A 137 -19.44 -33.46 -5.33
N ALA A 138 -18.27 -34.08 -5.11
CA ALA A 138 -18.18 -35.42 -4.55
C ALA A 138 -18.68 -35.48 -3.10
N ILE A 139 -18.39 -34.45 -2.30
CA ILE A 139 -18.89 -34.35 -0.92
C ILE A 139 -20.42 -34.21 -0.92
N GLU A 140 -20.99 -33.32 -1.74
CA GLU A 140 -22.46 -33.18 -1.84
C GLU A 140 -23.14 -34.47 -2.31
N HIS A 141 -22.53 -35.17 -3.27
CA HIS A 141 -23.05 -36.44 -3.77
C HIS A 141 -23.02 -37.54 -2.69
N LEU A 142 -21.92 -37.62 -1.92
CA LEU A 142 -21.81 -38.55 -0.79
C LEU A 142 -22.83 -38.23 0.30
N THR A 143 -23.04 -36.95 0.61
CA THR A 143 -24.06 -36.51 1.56
C THR A 143 -25.46 -36.95 1.13
N ARG A 144 -25.86 -36.69 -0.12
CA ARG A 144 -27.17 -37.15 -0.64
C ARG A 144 -27.32 -38.66 -0.60
N THR A 145 -26.24 -39.39 -0.89
CA THR A 145 -26.27 -40.86 -0.88
C THR A 145 -26.48 -41.41 0.54
N ILE A 146 -25.85 -40.80 1.54
CA ILE A 146 -26.03 -41.18 2.95
C ILE A 146 -27.44 -40.86 3.43
N GLU A 147 -27.97 -39.66 3.11
CA GLU A 147 -29.35 -39.29 3.42
C GLU A 147 -30.36 -40.27 2.79
N SER A 148 -30.16 -40.66 1.52
CA SER A 148 -31.03 -41.63 0.84
C SER A 148 -30.96 -43.06 1.39
N ARG A 149 -29.92 -43.38 2.18
CA ARG A 149 -29.71 -44.69 2.81
C ARG A 149 -30.20 -44.74 4.26
N GLN A 150 -30.39 -43.58 4.90
CA GLN A 150 -30.86 -43.45 6.28
C GLN A 150 -32.38 -43.18 6.39
N ALA A 151 -33.04 -42.90 5.28
CA ALA A 151 -34.50 -42.86 5.14
C ALA A 151 -35.05 -44.22 4.67
#